data_AF-A0AAU4ZTA0-F1
#
_entry.id   AF-A0AAU4ZTA0-F1
#
_cell.length_a   1.000
_cell.length_b   1.000
_cell.length_c   1.000
_cell.angle_alpha   90.00
_cell.angle_beta   90.00
_cell.angle_gamma   90.00
#
_symmetry.space_group_name_H-M   'P 1'
#
loop_
_entity.id
_entity.type
_entity.pdbx_description
1 polymer ?
#
loop_
_entity_poly.entity_id
_entity_poly.type
_entity_poly.pdbx_seq_one_letter_code
_entity_poly.pdbx_strand_id
1 'polypeptide(L)'
;MRRRVWGTAVVLALVSAVVTVPATTATAESPAVSEERSLPSAPAKERPLPLERLFDNTAVSDDARPGEADFDGSGGSLSAQDLTAAGWTPGRSLTVQGARLAWPRGAAGEPDNVRADGQSVRVGGRGDALAFLVAGTGVGEESGTGVVRYTNGSRSSYRLTASDWRGGPLATKAVALPHINTPGGQLAEKARLYVVTVPLVRGREVASVELPRNTDLHVFALSVRADSRGWTGSWGASASGYTAVGPWTDRTLRLVVHTSAGGPRVRIRLDNTFADAPVRIGSATVAVQASGASPRSAPVPLSFRGASGTEIPAGAQAFSDPLAFDVPADANLLVSFHLPGTVTAAPVHSLAVQTSYVSTPGDHAGDGGPDAYTSTITTWPLLTGVDVGGGPGSVVLLGDSITDGEKSTRDANRRWPDVLAGRLLKQSVVPRYGVLNHGISANRVVSDRYTGDGVSTDTGGVSALHRLDRDVLAQTSARTVVVFQGVNDVRWGASAEQVVAGLVEIAERARARGLRVLVATIAPCEGEARCTAVVDAERVAVNQWIRDRAGSGSGFDGVLDFDVVLRDPERPARLLPAYDSGDHLHPGEAGLAALAESVDLRLL
;
A
#
# COMPACT_ATOMS: atom_id res chain seq x y z
N MET A 1 -64.35 -33.57 -26.40
CA MET A 1 -64.16 -33.65 -27.87
C MET A 1 -62.85 -32.96 -28.23
N ARG A 2 -61.91 -33.72 -28.83
CA ARG A 2 -60.82 -33.34 -29.77
C ARG A 2 -59.94 -32.11 -29.45
N ARG A 3 -58.61 -32.14 -29.52
CA ARG A 3 -57.60 -33.15 -29.92
C ARG A 3 -56.25 -32.68 -29.37
N ARG A 4 -55.39 -33.66 -29.08
CA ARG A 4 -54.01 -33.56 -28.61
C ARG A 4 -53.07 -33.08 -29.72
N VAL A 5 -52.05 -32.30 -29.35
CA VAL A 5 -50.80 -32.17 -30.12
C VAL A 5 -49.68 -32.78 -29.28
N TRP A 6 -48.84 -33.55 -29.97
CA TRP A 6 -47.88 -34.50 -29.40
C TRP A 6 -46.69 -33.78 -28.75
N GLY A 7 -46.39 -34.13 -27.50
CA GLY A 7 -45.09 -33.88 -26.88
C GLY A 7 -44.19 -35.08 -27.10
N THR A 8 -43.17 -34.92 -27.94
CA THR A 8 -42.05 -35.87 -28.06
C THR A 8 -41.12 -35.71 -26.87
N ALA A 9 -40.91 -36.81 -26.15
CA ALA A 9 -39.94 -36.90 -25.07
C ALA A 9 -38.52 -36.77 -25.64
N VAL A 10 -37.78 -35.77 -25.16
CA VAL A 10 -36.33 -35.69 -25.35
C VAL A 10 -35.68 -36.36 -24.15
N VAL A 11 -34.98 -37.47 -24.43
CA VAL A 11 -34.11 -38.16 -23.49
C VAL A 11 -32.90 -37.26 -23.25
N LEU A 12 -32.81 -36.64 -22.06
CA LEU A 12 -31.57 -36.01 -21.59
C LEU A 12 -30.62 -37.14 -21.17
N ALA A 13 -29.62 -37.39 -22.01
CA ALA A 13 -28.44 -38.15 -21.62
C ALA A 13 -27.60 -37.28 -20.67
N LEU A 14 -27.57 -37.68 -19.39
CA LEU A 14 -26.60 -37.21 -18.40
C LEU A 14 -25.21 -37.68 -18.83
N VAL A 15 -24.42 -36.77 -19.40
CA VAL A 15 -22.97 -36.95 -19.55
C VAL A 15 -22.33 -36.36 -18.31
N SER A 16 -22.01 -37.23 -17.35
CA SER A 16 -21.15 -36.91 -16.21
C SER A 16 -19.71 -36.74 -16.72
N ALA A 17 -19.34 -35.52 -17.11
CA ALA A 17 -17.94 -35.18 -17.33
C ALA A 17 -17.29 -34.92 -15.96
N VAL A 18 -16.62 -35.93 -15.42
CA VAL A 18 -15.68 -35.76 -14.31
C VAL A 18 -14.51 -34.94 -14.85
N VAL A 19 -14.48 -33.64 -14.55
CA VAL A 19 -13.27 -32.82 -14.76
C VAL A 19 -12.34 -33.12 -13.59
N THR A 20 -11.45 -34.11 -13.78
CA THR A 20 -10.26 -34.24 -12.94
C THR A 20 -9.36 -33.05 -13.22
N VAL A 21 -9.30 -32.10 -12.30
CA VAL A 21 -8.23 -31.10 -12.26
C VAL A 21 -6.98 -31.82 -11.73
N PRO A 22 -5.91 -32.01 -12.51
CA PRO A 22 -4.68 -32.54 -11.96
C PRO A 22 -4.09 -31.48 -11.04
N ALA A 23 -3.99 -31.81 -9.75
CA ALA A 23 -3.14 -31.10 -8.81
C ALA A 23 -1.69 -31.28 -9.26
N THR A 24 -1.11 -30.26 -9.88
CA THR A 24 0.33 -30.20 -10.13
C THR A 24 1.03 -29.90 -8.82
N THR A 25 1.56 -30.96 -8.21
CA THR A 25 2.55 -30.87 -7.15
C THR A 25 3.84 -30.29 -7.74
N ALA A 26 4.29 -29.15 -7.22
CA ALA A 26 5.62 -28.62 -7.52
C ALA A 26 6.67 -29.44 -6.75
N THR A 27 7.36 -30.35 -7.44
CA THR A 27 8.56 -31.01 -6.92
C THR A 27 9.79 -30.17 -7.30
N ALA A 28 10.56 -29.76 -6.29
CA ALA A 28 11.88 -29.18 -6.48
C ALA A 28 12.88 -30.31 -6.80
N GLU A 29 13.26 -30.47 -8.08
CA GLU A 29 14.43 -31.28 -8.44
C GLU A 29 15.71 -30.44 -8.36
N SER A 30 16.75 -31.04 -7.76
CA SER A 30 18.10 -30.46 -7.68
C SER A 30 18.74 -30.34 -9.06
N PRO A 31 19.61 -29.34 -9.31
CA PRO A 31 20.19 -29.14 -10.62
C PRO A 31 21.26 -30.20 -10.89
N ALA A 32 21.07 -30.98 -11.95
CA ALA A 32 22.12 -31.78 -12.57
C ALA A 32 23.12 -30.84 -13.27
N VAL A 33 24.41 -31.05 -13.01
CA VAL A 33 25.52 -30.38 -13.71
C VAL A 33 25.75 -31.11 -15.02
N SER A 34 25.46 -30.46 -16.15
CA SER A 34 25.84 -30.93 -17.48
C SER A 34 26.97 -30.05 -18.02
N GLU A 35 28.13 -30.66 -18.29
CA GLU A 35 29.23 -30.04 -19.03
C GLU A 35 28.84 -29.86 -20.51
N GLU A 36 28.77 -28.62 -20.98
CA GLU A 36 28.52 -28.31 -22.40
C GLU A 36 29.83 -28.04 -23.16
N ARG A 37 30.03 -28.84 -24.21
CA ARG A 37 31.04 -28.66 -25.25
C ARG A 37 30.83 -27.32 -25.98
N SER A 38 31.96 -26.66 -26.26
CA SER A 38 32.09 -25.42 -27.02
C SER A 38 31.45 -25.46 -28.41
N LEU A 39 30.45 -24.59 -28.61
CA LEU A 39 29.86 -24.19 -29.90
C LEU A 39 30.16 -22.69 -30.17
N PRO A 40 30.14 -22.24 -31.44
CA PRO A 40 30.78 -20.99 -31.88
C PRO A 40 30.16 -19.73 -31.26
N SER A 41 31.01 -18.70 -31.13
CA SER A 41 30.76 -17.45 -30.40
C SER A 41 29.40 -16.82 -30.72
N ALA A 42 28.57 -16.71 -29.68
CA ALA A 42 27.36 -15.90 -29.71
C ALA A 42 27.68 -14.46 -30.15
N PRO A 43 26.75 -13.78 -30.87
CA PRO A 43 26.91 -12.36 -31.18
C PRO A 43 27.13 -11.59 -29.87
N ALA A 44 28.02 -10.59 -29.90
CA ALA A 44 28.34 -9.78 -28.73
C ALA A 44 27.05 -9.27 -28.09
N LYS A 45 26.73 -9.73 -26.88
CA LYS A 45 25.56 -9.24 -26.12
C LYS A 45 25.66 -7.72 -26.06
N GLU A 46 24.71 -7.03 -26.69
CA GLU A 46 24.65 -5.58 -26.65
C GLU A 46 24.73 -5.10 -25.19
N ARG A 47 25.58 -4.11 -24.95
CA ARG A 47 25.79 -3.59 -23.60
C ARG A 47 24.49 -2.94 -23.11
N PRO A 48 24.08 -3.16 -21.83
CA PRO A 48 22.89 -2.52 -21.30
C PRO A 48 22.95 -0.99 -21.44
N LEU A 49 21.86 -0.41 -21.93
CA LEU A 49 21.72 1.03 -22.19
C LEU A 49 20.84 1.71 -21.13
N PRO A 50 21.02 3.00 -20.81
CA PRO A 50 20.02 3.76 -20.07
C PRO A 50 18.64 3.64 -20.75
N LEU A 51 17.57 3.58 -19.96
CA LEU A 51 16.21 3.37 -20.47
C LEU A 51 15.83 4.40 -21.55
N GLU A 52 16.25 5.65 -21.36
CA GLU A 52 15.90 6.76 -22.25
C GLU A 52 16.52 6.63 -23.65
N ARG A 53 17.56 5.80 -23.80
CA ARG A 53 18.14 5.47 -25.13
C ARG A 53 17.43 4.32 -25.82
N LEU A 54 16.48 3.69 -25.14
CA LEU A 54 15.70 2.56 -25.62
C LEU A 54 14.25 2.97 -25.92
N PHE A 55 13.86 4.22 -25.69
CA PHE A 55 12.52 4.71 -26.00
C PHE A 55 12.23 4.54 -27.49
N ASP A 56 11.12 3.85 -27.77
CA ASP A 56 10.69 3.45 -29.11
C ASP A 56 9.21 3.74 -29.38
N ASN A 57 8.53 4.37 -28.42
CA ASN A 57 7.13 4.74 -28.48
C ASN A 57 6.88 6.12 -27.87
N THR A 58 5.88 6.82 -28.40
CA THR A 58 5.49 8.18 -27.99
C THR A 58 4.11 8.12 -27.35
N ALA A 59 4.02 8.20 -26.02
CA ALA A 59 2.75 8.13 -25.31
C ALA A 59 2.12 9.49 -25.02
N VAL A 60 2.90 10.57 -25.01
CA VAL A 60 2.45 11.90 -24.57
C VAL A 60 2.32 12.85 -25.76
N SER A 61 1.14 13.45 -25.92
CA SER A 61 0.90 14.53 -26.89
C SER A 61 0.56 15.85 -26.21
N ASP A 62 0.82 16.95 -26.92
CA ASP A 62 0.28 18.26 -26.58
C ASP A 62 -1.20 18.30 -26.97
N ASP A 63 -2.08 18.82 -26.11
CA ASP A 63 -3.51 18.96 -26.40
C ASP A 63 -3.81 19.73 -27.69
N ALA A 64 -2.93 20.66 -28.09
CA ALA A 64 -3.06 21.40 -29.35
C ALA A 64 -2.60 20.60 -30.58
N ARG A 65 -1.86 19.50 -30.38
CA ARG A 65 -1.28 18.65 -31.43
C ARG A 65 -1.42 17.16 -31.05
N PRO A 66 -2.65 16.66 -30.83
CA PRO A 66 -2.87 15.32 -30.28
C PRO A 66 -2.43 14.19 -31.23
N GLY A 67 -2.27 14.47 -32.53
CA GLY A 67 -1.77 13.52 -33.52
C GLY A 67 -0.25 13.29 -33.52
N GLU A 68 0.52 13.96 -32.64
CA GLU A 68 1.97 13.76 -32.52
C GLU A 68 2.35 12.54 -31.66
N ALA A 69 1.38 11.88 -31.01
CA ALA A 69 1.62 10.70 -30.19
C ALA A 69 0.57 9.62 -30.45
N ASP A 70 0.95 8.37 -30.20
CA ASP A 70 0.09 7.20 -30.28
C ASP A 70 0.59 6.17 -29.26
N PHE A 71 -0.03 6.18 -28.09
CA PHE A 71 0.40 5.36 -26.96
C PHE A 71 0.11 3.88 -27.19
N ASP A 72 -1.10 3.57 -27.66
CA ASP A 72 -1.64 2.21 -27.77
C ASP A 72 -1.71 1.68 -29.21
N GLY A 73 -1.24 2.45 -30.21
CA GLY A 73 -1.32 2.10 -31.62
C GLY A 73 -2.71 2.33 -32.24
N SER A 74 -3.66 2.89 -31.47
CA SER A 74 -5.03 3.22 -31.91
C SER A 74 -5.28 4.74 -31.97
N GLY A 75 -4.22 5.54 -31.81
CA GLY A 75 -4.23 7.01 -31.81
C GLY A 75 -4.48 7.64 -30.43
N GLY A 76 -4.66 6.85 -29.37
CA GLY A 76 -4.85 7.39 -28.02
C GLY A 76 -3.52 7.83 -27.38
N SER A 77 -3.49 8.94 -26.67
CA SER A 77 -2.28 9.40 -25.95
C SER A 77 -2.60 10.11 -24.62
N LEU A 78 -1.59 10.19 -23.76
CA LEU A 78 -1.62 10.95 -22.51
C LEU A 78 -1.51 12.46 -22.82
N SER A 79 -2.32 13.28 -22.15
CA SER A 79 -2.23 14.74 -22.24
C SER A 79 -1.03 15.28 -21.45
N ALA A 80 -0.14 16.03 -22.10
CA ALA A 80 0.98 16.72 -21.46
C ALA A 80 0.51 17.79 -20.45
N GLN A 81 -0.62 18.45 -20.75
CA GLN A 81 -1.24 19.46 -19.91
C GLN A 81 -1.84 18.82 -18.65
N ASP A 82 -2.55 17.70 -18.77
CA ASP A 82 -3.07 16.97 -17.62
C ASP A 82 -1.94 16.45 -16.73
N LEU A 83 -0.85 15.91 -17.32
CA LEU A 83 0.35 15.51 -16.59
C LEU A 83 0.96 16.68 -15.82
N THR A 84 1.09 17.84 -16.48
CA THR A 84 1.60 19.06 -15.86
C THR A 84 0.70 19.53 -14.71
N ALA A 85 -0.62 19.49 -14.90
CA ALA A 85 -1.61 19.83 -13.88
C ALA A 85 -1.55 18.88 -12.66
N ALA A 86 -1.26 17.59 -12.89
CA ALA A 86 -1.01 16.59 -11.85
C ALA A 86 0.37 16.76 -11.17
N GLY A 87 1.23 17.66 -11.68
CA GLY A 87 2.58 17.89 -11.20
C GLY A 87 3.62 16.91 -11.75
N TRP A 88 3.30 16.14 -12.78
CA TRP A 88 4.18 15.18 -13.45
C TRP A 88 4.85 15.82 -14.67
N THR A 89 5.83 16.72 -14.40
CA THR A 89 6.52 17.48 -15.46
C THR A 89 7.78 16.78 -15.98
N PRO A 90 8.23 17.06 -17.22
CA PRO A 90 9.42 16.46 -17.81
C PRO A 90 10.65 16.46 -16.90
N GLY A 91 11.24 15.29 -16.68
CA GLY A 91 12.43 15.10 -15.83
C GLY A 91 12.18 15.21 -14.32
N ARG A 92 10.94 15.43 -13.87
CA ARG A 92 10.62 15.50 -12.44
C ARG A 92 10.89 14.15 -11.78
N SER A 93 11.47 14.21 -10.60
CA SER A 93 11.64 13.03 -9.76
C SER A 93 10.41 12.82 -8.88
N LEU A 94 9.77 11.67 -9.05
CA LEU A 94 8.56 11.24 -8.34
C LEU A 94 8.94 10.18 -7.32
N THR A 95 8.43 10.29 -6.09
CA THR A 95 8.52 9.22 -5.10
C THR A 95 7.16 8.57 -4.98
N VAL A 96 7.07 7.28 -5.27
CA VAL A 96 5.82 6.49 -5.18
C VAL A 96 6.17 5.16 -4.53
N GLN A 97 5.45 4.79 -3.46
CA GLN A 97 5.71 3.57 -2.68
C GLN A 97 7.20 3.43 -2.25
N GLY A 98 7.82 4.54 -1.88
CA GLY A 98 9.22 4.62 -1.48
C GLY A 98 10.24 4.54 -2.63
N ALA A 99 9.83 4.24 -3.86
CA ALA A 99 10.70 4.21 -5.03
C ALA A 99 10.83 5.61 -5.65
N ARG A 100 12.05 5.99 -6.04
CA ARG A 100 12.32 7.28 -6.68
C ARG A 100 12.46 7.09 -8.19
N LEU A 101 11.40 7.41 -8.91
CA LEU A 101 11.31 7.33 -10.37
C LEU A 101 11.55 8.71 -10.99
N ALA A 102 12.07 8.75 -12.21
CA ALA A 102 12.20 9.98 -12.99
C ALA A 102 11.21 9.93 -14.13
N TRP A 103 10.30 10.90 -14.20
CA TRP A 103 9.44 11.06 -15.36
C TRP A 103 10.31 11.38 -16.59
N PRO A 104 10.00 10.84 -17.80
CA PRO A 104 10.75 11.11 -19.02
C PRO A 104 11.01 12.60 -19.24
N ARG A 105 12.17 12.93 -19.82
CA ARG A 105 12.60 14.33 -20.08
C ARG A 105 12.13 14.87 -21.42
N GLY A 106 11.71 14.00 -22.33
CA GLY A 106 11.28 14.37 -23.68
C GLY A 106 10.12 15.34 -23.65
N ALA A 107 10.04 16.19 -24.67
CA ALA A 107 8.86 17.00 -24.90
C ALA A 107 7.70 16.13 -25.39
N ALA A 108 6.47 16.62 -25.28
CA ALA A 108 5.32 15.96 -25.91
C ALA A 108 5.57 15.78 -27.42
N GLY A 109 5.21 14.62 -27.96
CA GLY A 109 5.50 14.20 -29.33
C GLY A 109 6.87 13.52 -29.52
N GLU A 110 7.72 13.44 -28.49
CA GLU A 110 8.97 12.68 -28.53
C GLU A 110 8.83 11.32 -27.85
N PRO A 111 9.61 10.29 -28.25
CA PRO A 111 9.59 8.99 -27.58
C PRO A 111 9.86 9.10 -26.07
N ASP A 112 9.00 8.49 -25.27
CA ASP A 112 8.96 8.66 -23.80
C ASP A 112 8.80 7.34 -23.03
N ASN A 113 8.63 6.22 -23.73
CA ASN A 113 8.51 4.90 -23.14
C ASN A 113 9.12 3.82 -24.04
N VAL A 114 9.38 2.66 -23.42
CA VAL A 114 9.84 1.45 -24.09
C VAL A 114 8.71 0.43 -24.15
N ARG A 115 8.38 -0.08 -25.34
CA ARG A 115 7.55 -1.28 -25.51
C ARG A 115 8.41 -2.51 -25.21
N ALA A 116 8.07 -3.27 -24.17
CA ALA A 116 8.95 -4.30 -23.67
C ALA A 116 9.12 -5.49 -24.67
N ASP A 117 10.33 -5.67 -25.20
CA ASP A 117 10.71 -6.76 -26.11
C ASP A 117 12.08 -7.39 -25.75
N GLY A 118 12.36 -7.49 -24.45
CA GLY A 118 13.61 -8.09 -23.98
C GLY A 118 14.83 -7.16 -24.04
N GLN A 119 14.63 -5.85 -24.13
CA GLN A 119 15.71 -4.87 -24.09
C GLN A 119 16.51 -4.99 -22.78
N SER A 120 17.82 -4.75 -22.86
CA SER A 120 18.70 -4.74 -21.68
C SER A 120 18.91 -3.31 -21.17
N VAL A 121 18.27 -2.99 -20.05
CA VAL A 121 18.31 -1.68 -19.41
C VAL A 121 19.39 -1.64 -18.33
N ARG A 122 20.23 -0.61 -18.36
CA ARG A 122 21.18 -0.30 -17.29
C ARG A 122 20.45 0.34 -16.12
N VAL A 123 20.42 -0.36 -14.99
CA VAL A 123 19.94 0.17 -13.71
C VAL A 123 20.88 -0.31 -12.61
N GLY A 124 21.31 0.63 -11.77
CA GLY A 124 22.22 0.37 -10.65
C GLY A 124 21.55 0.61 -9.31
N GLY A 125 22.01 -0.09 -8.28
CA GLY A 125 21.60 0.14 -6.90
C GLY A 125 21.43 -1.13 -6.08
N ARG A 126 21.30 -0.95 -4.77
CA ARG A 126 20.96 -2.01 -3.81
C ARG A 126 19.64 -1.66 -3.15
N GLY A 127 18.78 -2.65 -2.99
CA GLY A 127 17.42 -2.43 -2.53
C GLY A 127 16.68 -3.72 -2.22
N ASP A 128 15.38 -3.57 -1.95
CA ASP A 128 14.47 -4.68 -1.69
C ASP A 128 13.53 -4.99 -2.85
N ALA A 129 13.34 -4.04 -3.76
CA ALA A 129 12.48 -4.16 -4.92
C ALA A 129 12.98 -3.33 -6.11
N LEU A 130 12.56 -3.74 -7.30
CA LEU A 130 12.69 -2.97 -8.54
C LEU A 130 11.31 -2.41 -8.87
N ALA A 131 11.20 -1.09 -8.98
CA ALA A 131 9.96 -0.38 -9.27
C ALA A 131 9.92 0.04 -10.74
N PHE A 132 8.77 -0.18 -11.38
CA PHE A 132 8.49 0.21 -12.75
C PHE A 132 7.33 1.21 -12.76
N LEU A 133 7.53 2.34 -13.42
CA LEU A 133 6.43 3.17 -13.91
C LEU A 133 5.98 2.59 -15.24
N VAL A 134 4.77 2.03 -15.28
CA VAL A 134 4.32 1.15 -16.35
C VAL A 134 2.83 1.31 -16.59
N ALA A 135 2.40 0.98 -17.80
CA ALA A 135 1.01 0.65 -18.09
C ALA A 135 0.92 -0.43 -19.18
N GLY A 136 -0.18 -1.20 -19.15
CA GLY A 136 -0.57 -2.07 -20.24
C GLY A 136 -1.38 -1.31 -21.29
N THR A 137 -1.29 -1.70 -22.55
CA THR A 137 -2.13 -1.18 -23.66
C THR A 137 -3.03 -2.24 -24.29
N GLY A 138 -2.92 -3.50 -23.85
CA GLY A 138 -3.81 -4.59 -24.24
C GLY A 138 -5.12 -4.63 -23.43
N VAL A 139 -5.98 -5.62 -23.73
CA VAL A 139 -7.26 -5.80 -23.02
C VAL A 139 -7.02 -6.52 -21.70
N GLY A 140 -7.05 -5.77 -20.59
CA GLY A 140 -6.96 -6.32 -19.23
C GLY A 140 -5.59 -6.12 -18.59
N GLU A 141 -5.02 -7.18 -18.01
CA GLU A 141 -3.68 -7.12 -17.41
C GLU A 141 -2.64 -7.70 -18.36
N GLU A 142 -1.61 -6.91 -18.64
CA GLU A 142 -0.47 -7.35 -19.43
C GLU A 142 0.62 -7.88 -18.52
N SER A 143 1.27 -8.97 -18.93
CA SER A 143 2.29 -9.62 -18.11
C SER A 143 3.43 -10.19 -18.93
N GLY A 144 4.61 -10.27 -18.30
CA GLY A 144 5.74 -10.99 -18.87
C GLY A 144 6.86 -11.23 -17.88
N THR A 145 7.79 -12.11 -18.24
CA THR A 145 8.94 -12.46 -17.40
C THR A 145 10.19 -11.71 -17.88
N GLY A 146 10.86 -11.03 -16.96
CA GLY A 146 12.17 -10.41 -17.19
C GLY A 146 13.26 -11.00 -16.29
N VAL A 147 14.48 -10.49 -16.43
CA VAL A 147 15.65 -10.96 -15.66
C VAL A 147 16.39 -9.79 -15.02
N VAL A 148 16.62 -9.86 -13.71
CA VAL A 148 17.57 -8.98 -13.01
C VAL A 148 18.95 -9.62 -13.03
N ARG A 149 19.95 -8.86 -13.45
CA ARG A 149 21.37 -9.26 -13.42
C ARG A 149 22.07 -8.47 -12.34
N TYR A 150 22.84 -9.14 -11.50
CA TYR A 150 23.57 -8.53 -10.39
C TYR A 150 25.06 -8.39 -10.72
N THR A 151 25.73 -7.44 -10.06
CA THR A 151 27.16 -7.15 -10.29
C THR A 151 28.09 -8.33 -9.96
N ASN A 152 27.64 -9.25 -9.10
CA ASN A 152 28.36 -10.48 -8.77
C ASN A 152 28.18 -11.63 -9.80
N GLY A 153 27.55 -11.36 -10.95
CA GLY A 153 27.31 -12.33 -12.01
C GLY A 153 26.06 -13.20 -11.84
N SER A 154 25.41 -13.17 -10.67
CA SER A 154 24.16 -13.91 -10.45
C SER A 154 22.96 -13.25 -11.15
N ARG A 155 21.86 -14.00 -11.28
CA ARG A 155 20.60 -13.52 -11.88
C ARG A 155 19.38 -13.99 -11.10
N SER A 156 18.27 -13.27 -11.21
CA SER A 156 16.94 -13.70 -10.76
C SER A 156 15.89 -13.35 -11.81
N SER A 157 14.88 -14.20 -11.99
CA SER A 157 13.71 -13.86 -12.80
C SER A 157 12.71 -13.05 -11.99
N TYR A 158 11.88 -12.28 -12.68
CA TYR A 158 10.71 -11.62 -12.12
C TYR A 158 9.56 -11.64 -13.12
N ARG A 159 8.32 -11.56 -12.63
CA ARG A 159 7.14 -11.33 -13.45
C ARG A 159 6.70 -9.88 -13.23
N LEU A 160 6.57 -9.12 -14.31
CA LEU A 160 5.95 -7.80 -14.31
C LEU A 160 4.52 -7.95 -14.82
N THR A 161 3.56 -7.40 -14.10
CA THR A 161 2.15 -7.35 -14.47
C THR A 161 1.68 -5.92 -14.33
N ALA A 162 1.09 -5.36 -15.38
CA ALA A 162 0.55 -4.00 -15.39
C ALA A 162 -0.86 -4.02 -15.95
N SER A 163 -1.76 -3.28 -15.31
CA SER A 163 -3.12 -3.14 -15.80
C SER A 163 -3.19 -2.18 -16.99
N ASP A 164 -4.24 -2.34 -17.80
CA ASP A 164 -4.59 -1.43 -18.88
C ASP A 164 -4.70 0.03 -18.41
N TRP A 165 -4.16 0.95 -19.20
CA TRP A 165 -4.16 2.38 -18.95
C TRP A 165 -5.56 3.01 -19.03
N ARG A 166 -6.47 2.47 -19.86
CA ARG A 166 -7.84 3.01 -20.05
C ARG A 166 -8.88 2.39 -19.11
N GLY A 167 -8.83 1.07 -18.94
CA GLY A 167 -9.83 0.26 -18.23
C GLY A 167 -9.37 -0.33 -16.90
N GLY A 168 -8.08 -0.23 -16.56
CA GLY A 168 -7.56 -0.81 -15.34
C GLY A 168 -8.06 -0.14 -14.04
N PRO A 169 -7.80 -0.77 -12.88
CA PRO A 169 -8.36 -0.33 -11.61
C PRO A 169 -7.80 1.02 -11.17
N LEU A 170 -8.69 1.92 -10.75
CA LEU A 170 -8.31 3.20 -10.17
C LEU A 170 -7.73 3.06 -8.75
N ALA A 171 -7.91 1.91 -8.10
CA ALA A 171 -7.50 1.63 -6.73
C ALA A 171 -5.97 1.50 -6.56
N THR A 172 -5.27 1.06 -7.60
CA THR A 172 -3.82 0.77 -7.58
C THR A 172 -2.99 1.73 -8.43
N LYS A 173 -3.63 2.71 -9.07
CA LYS A 173 -2.95 3.69 -9.92
C LYS A 173 -1.92 4.50 -9.12
N ALA A 174 -0.86 4.92 -9.81
CA ALA A 174 0.02 5.97 -9.34
C ALA A 174 -0.56 7.35 -9.66
N VAL A 175 -1.12 7.54 -10.86
CA VAL A 175 -1.81 8.78 -11.25
C VAL A 175 -2.95 8.45 -12.21
N ALA A 176 -4.04 9.23 -12.15
CA ALA A 176 -5.07 9.26 -13.18
C ALA A 176 -5.17 10.66 -13.76
N LEU A 177 -5.21 10.74 -15.09
CA LEU A 177 -5.41 11.97 -15.82
C LEU A 177 -6.89 12.04 -16.26
N PRO A 178 -7.51 13.23 -16.30
CA PRO A 178 -8.92 13.36 -16.64
C PRO A 178 -9.25 13.09 -18.12
N HIS A 179 -8.29 13.22 -19.03
CA HIS A 179 -8.52 13.05 -20.46
C HIS A 179 -7.54 12.09 -21.16
N ILE A 180 -7.99 11.61 -22.31
CA ILE A 180 -7.18 10.95 -23.34
C ILE A 180 -7.18 11.83 -24.59
N ASN A 181 -6.00 12.13 -25.12
CA ASN A 181 -5.86 12.79 -26.41
C ASN A 181 -6.08 11.78 -27.55
N THR A 182 -6.81 12.19 -28.59
CA THR A 182 -6.97 11.43 -29.85
C THR A 182 -6.83 12.38 -31.04
N PRO A 183 -6.60 11.89 -32.28
CA PRO A 183 -6.56 12.75 -33.46
C PRO A 183 -7.85 13.54 -33.68
N GLY A 184 -8.98 13.06 -33.15
CA GLY A 184 -10.28 13.72 -33.19
C GLY A 184 -10.55 14.71 -32.05
N GLY A 185 -9.63 14.88 -31.11
CA GLY A 185 -9.77 15.71 -29.92
C GLY A 185 -9.69 14.91 -28.60
N GLN A 186 -10.00 15.57 -27.49
CA GLN A 186 -9.95 14.97 -26.15
C GLN A 186 -11.19 14.12 -25.85
N LEU A 187 -10.97 12.93 -25.30
CA LEU A 187 -11.99 12.11 -24.66
C LEU A 187 -11.96 12.37 -23.16
N ALA A 188 -13.13 12.56 -22.55
CA ALA A 188 -13.30 12.66 -21.09
C ALA A 188 -13.26 11.25 -20.44
N GLU A 189 -12.15 10.55 -20.67
CA GLU A 189 -11.85 9.23 -20.16
C GLU A 189 -10.57 9.30 -19.33
N LYS A 190 -10.55 8.59 -18.20
CA LYS A 190 -9.35 8.58 -17.35
C LYS A 190 -8.25 7.76 -18.01
N ALA A 191 -7.05 8.32 -18.10
CA ALA A 191 -5.82 7.59 -18.39
C ALA A 191 -5.10 7.26 -17.08
N ARG A 192 -4.54 6.05 -16.93
CA ARG A 192 -3.85 5.61 -15.70
C ARG A 192 -2.42 5.21 -15.98
N LEU A 193 -1.54 5.56 -15.05
CA LEU A 193 -0.20 4.97 -14.94
C LEU A 193 -0.06 4.29 -13.58
N TYR A 194 0.72 3.21 -13.56
CA TYR A 194 0.90 2.39 -12.36
C TYR A 194 2.36 2.36 -11.96
N VAL A 195 2.59 2.22 -10.65
CA VAL A 195 3.90 1.84 -10.13
C VAL A 195 3.79 0.41 -9.61
N VAL A 196 4.48 -0.50 -10.30
CA VAL A 196 4.51 -1.92 -9.97
C VAL A 196 5.90 -2.26 -9.46
N THR A 197 5.98 -2.99 -8.34
CA THR A 197 7.27 -3.39 -7.77
C THR A 197 7.44 -4.90 -7.78
N VAL A 198 8.65 -5.35 -8.16
CA VAL A 198 9.03 -6.76 -8.21
C VAL A 198 10.18 -7.02 -7.24
N PRO A 199 10.26 -8.21 -6.62
CA PRO A 199 11.26 -8.48 -5.59
C PRO A 199 12.69 -8.44 -6.14
N LEU A 200 13.62 -7.92 -5.35
CA LEU A 200 15.06 -8.07 -5.56
C LEU A 200 15.66 -9.02 -4.52
N VAL A 201 16.74 -9.70 -4.90
CA VAL A 201 17.53 -10.47 -3.94
C VAL A 201 18.26 -9.50 -3.02
N ARG A 202 17.84 -9.47 -1.74
CA ARG A 202 18.38 -8.55 -0.73
C ARG A 202 19.91 -8.61 -0.66
N GLY A 203 20.52 -7.43 -0.50
CA GLY A 203 21.97 -7.29 -0.35
C GLY A 203 22.78 -7.39 -1.66
N ARG A 204 22.16 -7.81 -2.76
CA ARG A 204 22.80 -7.82 -4.08
C ARG A 204 22.62 -6.47 -4.77
N GLU A 205 23.63 -6.11 -5.56
CA GLU A 205 23.63 -4.88 -6.35
C GLU A 205 23.20 -5.18 -7.77
N VAL A 206 22.15 -4.49 -8.22
CA VAL A 206 21.65 -4.61 -9.58
C VAL A 206 22.66 -3.99 -10.54
N ALA A 207 22.94 -4.69 -11.63
CA ALA A 207 23.79 -4.21 -12.72
C ALA A 207 22.95 -3.83 -13.96
N SER A 208 21.94 -4.64 -14.27
CA SER A 208 21.04 -4.41 -15.38
C SER A 208 19.75 -5.21 -15.22
N VAL A 209 18.74 -4.83 -16.00
CA VAL A 209 17.44 -5.48 -16.08
C VAL A 209 17.16 -5.82 -17.53
N GLU A 210 16.80 -7.05 -17.81
CA GLU A 210 16.18 -7.46 -19.08
C GLU A 210 14.68 -7.29 -18.90
N LEU A 211 14.06 -6.47 -19.75
CA LEU A 211 12.62 -6.28 -19.75
C LEU A 211 11.90 -7.54 -20.21
N PRO A 212 10.60 -7.71 -19.88
CA PRO A 212 9.80 -8.78 -20.47
C PRO A 212 9.72 -8.69 -21.99
N ARG A 213 9.32 -9.80 -22.62
CA ARG A 213 8.88 -9.82 -24.04
C ARG A 213 7.36 -9.79 -24.09
N ASN A 214 6.80 -8.58 -24.04
CA ASN A 214 5.39 -8.28 -24.25
C ASN A 214 5.30 -6.81 -24.65
N THR A 215 5.07 -6.55 -25.93
CA THR A 215 5.09 -5.20 -26.51
C THR A 215 3.91 -4.33 -26.11
N ASP A 216 2.94 -4.89 -25.37
CA ASP A 216 1.81 -4.18 -24.77
C ASP A 216 2.14 -3.73 -23.34
N LEU A 217 3.33 -4.07 -22.80
CA LEU A 217 3.90 -3.47 -21.59
C LEU A 217 4.76 -2.27 -21.95
N HIS A 218 4.34 -1.08 -21.52
CA HIS A 218 5.04 0.17 -21.77
C HIS A 218 5.75 0.67 -20.50
N VAL A 219 7.07 0.76 -20.54
CA VAL A 219 7.90 1.16 -19.39
C VAL A 219 8.41 2.59 -19.58
N PHE A 220 7.97 3.50 -18.71
CA PHE A 220 8.33 4.92 -18.72
C PHE A 220 9.57 5.20 -17.86
N ALA A 221 9.69 4.47 -16.75
CA ALA A 221 10.82 4.59 -15.83
C ALA A 221 10.99 3.28 -15.06
N LEU A 222 12.23 2.99 -14.65
CA LEU A 222 12.47 2.00 -13.59
C LEU A 222 13.61 2.43 -12.67
N SER A 223 13.50 2.01 -11.41
CA SER A 223 14.51 2.31 -10.39
C SER A 223 14.55 1.21 -9.33
N VAL A 224 15.72 1.02 -8.72
CA VAL A 224 15.82 0.21 -7.50
C VAL A 224 15.22 1.02 -6.35
N ARG A 225 14.23 0.44 -5.67
CA ARG A 225 13.76 0.98 -4.39
C ARG A 225 14.82 0.67 -3.33
N ALA A 226 15.45 1.73 -2.84
CA ALA A 226 16.50 1.60 -1.84
C ALA A 226 15.96 0.92 -0.58
N ASP A 227 16.78 0.09 0.04
CA ASP A 227 16.42 -0.45 1.34
C ASP A 227 16.44 0.66 2.39
N SER A 228 15.62 0.49 3.43
CA SER A 228 15.50 1.44 4.54
C SER A 228 16.39 1.04 5.72
N ARG A 229 17.53 0.34 5.48
CA ARG A 229 18.42 -0.09 6.56
C ARG A 229 18.89 1.12 7.38
N GLY A 230 18.97 0.92 8.69
CA GLY A 230 19.29 1.99 9.63
C GLY A 230 18.12 2.92 9.94
N TRP A 231 16.90 2.56 9.53
CA TRP A 231 15.64 3.16 9.96
C TRP A 231 14.69 2.09 10.48
N THR A 232 13.87 2.47 11.46
CA THR A 232 12.74 1.71 11.98
C THR A 232 11.49 2.57 11.84
N GLY A 233 10.45 2.05 11.20
CA GLY A 233 9.14 2.69 11.24
C GLY A 233 8.60 2.66 12.67
N SER A 234 8.37 3.83 13.26
CA SER A 234 7.89 3.97 14.64
C SER A 234 6.39 4.21 14.72
N TRP A 235 5.83 4.85 13.70
CA TRP A 235 4.41 5.05 13.54
C TRP A 235 4.07 5.07 12.05
N GLY A 236 2.89 4.57 11.70
CA GLY A 236 2.37 4.57 10.34
C GLY A 236 0.85 4.41 10.36
N ALA A 237 0.20 5.01 9.37
CA ALA A 237 -1.24 4.92 9.15
C ALA A 237 -1.54 4.94 7.66
N SER A 238 -2.57 4.21 7.25
CA SER A 238 -2.98 4.13 5.84
C SER A 238 -3.97 5.23 5.48
N ALA A 239 -3.82 5.81 4.29
CA ALA A 239 -4.88 6.61 3.67
C ALA A 239 -6.09 5.70 3.35
N SER A 240 -7.23 6.01 3.97
CA SER A 240 -8.51 5.30 3.86
C SER A 240 -9.42 5.87 2.77
N GLY A 241 -9.07 7.03 2.21
CA GLY A 241 -9.72 7.61 1.03
C GLY A 241 -9.24 9.03 0.76
N TYR A 242 -9.73 9.62 -0.34
CA TYR A 242 -9.62 11.05 -0.62
C TYR A 242 -10.95 11.71 -0.25
N THR A 243 -10.95 12.57 0.76
CA THR A 243 -12.21 13.09 1.35
C THR A 243 -12.25 14.60 1.29
N ALA A 244 -13.45 15.17 1.30
CA ALA A 244 -13.62 16.59 1.53
C ALA A 244 -13.05 16.96 2.92
N VAL A 245 -12.28 18.04 2.97
CA VAL A 245 -11.68 18.60 4.19
C VAL A 245 -11.73 20.13 4.11
N GLY A 246 -11.46 20.82 5.22
CA GLY A 246 -11.35 22.27 5.19
C GLY A 246 -12.67 22.98 4.81
N PRO A 247 -12.62 24.10 4.05
CA PRO A 247 -11.46 24.63 3.34
C PRO A 247 -10.36 25.11 4.30
N TRP A 248 -9.14 24.65 4.07
CA TRP A 248 -7.95 25.12 4.77
C TRP A 248 -7.19 26.06 3.83
N THR A 249 -7.44 27.37 3.97
CA THR A 249 -6.73 28.40 3.20
C THR A 249 -5.64 29.00 4.07
N ASP A 250 -4.38 28.79 3.70
CA ASP A 250 -3.22 29.28 4.46
C ASP A 250 -3.31 28.83 5.93
N ARG A 251 -3.12 27.52 6.19
CA ARG A 251 -3.32 26.92 7.52
C ARG A 251 -2.20 25.99 7.89
N THR A 252 -1.89 25.90 9.18
CA THR A 252 -1.04 24.85 9.74
C THR A 252 -1.89 23.74 10.36
N LEU A 253 -1.60 22.50 9.97
CA LEU A 253 -2.09 21.32 10.67
C LEU A 253 -1.02 20.87 11.66
N ARG A 254 -1.41 20.53 12.89
CA ARG A 254 -0.54 19.95 13.93
C ARG A 254 -1.12 18.61 14.33
N LEU A 255 -0.53 17.56 13.79
CA LEU A 255 -0.99 16.19 13.93
C LEU A 255 -0.29 15.52 15.11
N VAL A 256 -1.07 14.94 16.01
CA VAL A 256 -0.55 14.12 17.12
C VAL A 256 -0.40 12.69 16.63
N VAL A 257 0.77 12.10 16.82
CA VAL A 257 1.04 10.68 16.52
C VAL A 257 1.70 10.02 17.72
N HIS A 258 1.42 8.74 17.95
CA HIS A 258 1.97 7.98 19.07
C HIS A 258 3.07 7.01 18.58
N THR A 259 4.30 7.25 19.02
CA THR A 259 5.48 6.50 18.57
C THR A 259 5.64 5.18 19.32
N SER A 260 5.91 4.10 18.60
CA SER A 260 6.22 2.80 19.20
C SER A 260 7.71 2.67 19.55
N ALA A 261 8.60 2.85 18.58
CA ALA A 261 10.04 2.79 18.75
C ALA A 261 10.65 4.19 18.83
N GLY A 262 11.62 4.38 19.73
CA GLY A 262 12.42 5.61 19.82
C GLY A 262 13.71 5.54 19.01
N GLY A 263 14.36 6.68 18.80
CA GLY A 263 15.67 6.75 18.15
C GLY A 263 16.24 8.18 18.06
N PRO A 264 17.52 8.33 17.71
CA PRO A 264 18.26 9.60 17.80
C PRO A 264 18.05 10.55 16.61
N ARG A 265 17.27 10.12 15.62
CA ARG A 265 16.93 10.91 14.44
C ARG A 265 15.56 10.52 13.94
N VAL A 266 14.91 11.45 13.25
CA VAL A 266 13.56 11.28 12.72
C VAL A 266 13.50 11.68 11.25
N ARG A 267 12.58 11.08 10.52
CA ARG A 267 12.03 11.62 9.27
C ARG A 267 10.55 11.32 9.19
N ILE A 268 9.80 12.17 8.52
CA ILE A 268 8.36 11.97 8.28
C ILE A 268 8.09 11.61 6.84
N ARG A 269 6.95 10.94 6.59
CA ARG A 269 6.42 10.65 5.26
C ARG A 269 5.05 11.29 5.09
N LEU A 270 4.93 12.09 4.03
CA LEU A 270 3.69 12.73 3.59
C LEU A 270 3.30 12.15 2.23
N ASP A 271 2.04 11.75 2.08
CA ASP A 271 1.53 11.12 0.86
C ASP A 271 0.35 11.92 0.30
N ASN A 272 0.41 12.23 -1.00
CA ASN A 272 -0.70 12.82 -1.76
C ASN A 272 -1.41 11.75 -2.59
N THR A 273 -1.59 10.56 -2.01
CA THR A 273 -2.23 9.40 -2.67
C THR A 273 -3.67 9.73 -3.08
N PHE A 274 -4.14 9.13 -4.18
CA PHE A 274 -5.51 9.29 -4.74
C PHE A 274 -5.88 10.69 -5.25
N ALA A 275 -5.13 11.73 -4.87
CA ALA A 275 -5.33 13.09 -5.35
C ALA A 275 -5.09 13.19 -6.86
N ASP A 276 -5.77 14.14 -7.48
CA ASP A 276 -5.65 14.51 -8.90
C ASP A 276 -4.76 15.73 -9.14
N ALA A 277 -4.46 16.51 -8.09
CA ALA A 277 -3.62 17.68 -8.15
C ALA A 277 -2.49 17.65 -7.10
N PRO A 278 -1.37 18.39 -7.32
CA PRO A 278 -0.32 18.56 -6.34
C PRO A 278 -0.80 19.27 -5.06
N VAL A 279 -0.17 18.93 -3.94
CA VAL A 279 -0.32 19.67 -2.68
C VAL A 279 1.01 20.32 -2.28
N ARG A 280 0.97 21.58 -1.87
CA ARG A 280 2.14 22.32 -1.41
C ARG A 280 2.23 22.30 0.11
N ILE A 281 3.40 21.96 0.62
CA ILE A 281 3.82 22.09 2.02
C ILE A 281 4.76 23.29 2.10
N GLY A 282 4.40 24.32 2.87
CA GLY A 282 5.18 25.55 3.04
C GLY A 282 6.37 25.36 3.97
N SER A 283 6.08 24.92 5.19
CA SER A 283 7.04 24.55 6.23
C SER A 283 6.54 23.29 6.96
N ALA A 284 7.45 22.60 7.65
CA ALA A 284 7.08 21.51 8.56
C ALA A 284 8.01 21.46 9.78
N THR A 285 7.49 21.00 10.91
CA THR A 285 8.23 20.86 12.17
C THR A 285 7.85 19.56 12.89
N VAL A 286 8.70 19.17 13.84
CA VAL A 286 8.43 18.07 14.78
C VAL A 286 8.75 18.52 16.21
N ALA A 287 7.94 18.07 17.17
CA ALA A 287 8.19 18.26 18.60
C ALA A 287 7.66 17.07 19.42
N VAL A 288 8.19 16.87 20.63
CA VAL A 288 7.56 15.97 21.61
C VAL A 288 6.37 16.71 22.24
N GLN A 289 5.21 16.07 22.34
CA GLN A 289 4.02 16.68 22.94
C GLN A 289 4.20 16.85 24.46
N ALA A 290 3.78 18.00 25.00
CA ALA A 290 3.56 18.17 26.44
C ALA A 290 2.10 17.83 26.78
N SER A 291 1.16 18.59 26.24
CA SER A 291 -0.28 18.38 26.36
C SER A 291 -1.00 19.17 25.28
N GLY A 292 -2.13 18.65 24.80
CA GLY A 292 -2.90 19.34 23.76
C GLY A 292 -2.06 19.67 22.51
N ALA A 293 -2.19 20.89 22.00
CA ALA A 293 -1.33 21.39 20.92
C ALA A 293 0.05 21.86 21.43
N SER A 294 0.33 21.87 22.74
CA SER A 294 1.57 22.43 23.30
C SER A 294 2.73 21.44 23.22
N PRO A 295 3.87 21.83 22.64
CA PRO A 295 5.07 21.02 22.64
C PRO A 295 5.82 21.13 23.98
N ARG A 296 6.64 20.12 24.30
CA ARG A 296 7.52 20.10 25.49
C ARG A 296 8.74 21.02 25.35
N SER A 297 9.15 21.27 24.11
CA SER A 297 10.27 22.14 23.75
C SER A 297 9.93 22.87 22.44
N ALA A 298 10.76 23.83 22.02
CA ALA A 298 10.57 24.49 20.73
C ALA A 298 10.47 23.45 19.59
N PRO A 299 9.47 23.56 18.70
CA PRO A 299 9.39 22.71 17.51
C PRO A 299 10.64 22.84 16.64
N VAL A 300 11.14 21.72 16.13
CA VAL A 300 12.36 21.67 15.31
C VAL A 300 11.96 21.58 13.83
N PRO A 301 12.51 22.44 12.96
CA PRO A 301 12.16 22.45 11.55
C PRO A 301 12.63 21.19 10.82
N LEU A 302 11.79 20.72 9.91
CA LEU A 302 12.10 19.67 8.95
C LEU A 302 12.47 20.31 7.60
N SER A 303 13.27 19.60 6.81
CA SER A 303 13.59 20.00 5.44
C SER A 303 13.22 18.91 4.45
N PHE A 304 13.08 19.26 3.18
CA PHE A 304 12.82 18.36 2.07
C PHE A 304 13.83 18.67 0.96
N ARG A 305 14.84 17.81 0.80
CA ARG A 305 15.98 18.04 -0.11
C ARG A 305 16.66 19.40 0.15
N GLY A 306 16.79 19.77 1.42
CA GLY A 306 17.39 21.02 1.90
C GLY A 306 16.46 22.24 1.90
N ALA A 307 15.23 22.15 1.36
CA ALA A 307 14.25 23.24 1.40
C ALA A 307 13.33 23.14 2.63
N SER A 308 12.75 24.25 3.09
CA SER A 308 11.82 24.26 4.24
C SER A 308 10.50 23.54 3.97
N GLY A 309 10.12 23.42 2.69
CA GLY A 309 8.87 22.83 2.23
C GLY A 309 9.04 22.13 0.90
N THR A 310 7.95 21.58 0.37
CA THR A 310 7.94 20.81 -0.87
C THR A 310 6.58 20.84 -1.54
N GLU A 311 6.54 20.57 -2.84
CA GLU A 311 5.30 20.25 -3.55
C GLU A 311 5.26 18.75 -3.82
N ILE A 312 4.17 18.10 -3.43
CA ILE A 312 3.93 16.67 -3.59
C ILE A 312 2.97 16.48 -4.77
N PRO A 313 3.41 15.93 -5.92
CA PRO A 313 2.53 15.66 -7.06
C PRO A 313 1.35 14.76 -6.73
N ALA A 314 0.35 14.76 -7.60
CA ALA A 314 -0.76 13.81 -7.54
C ALA A 314 -0.24 12.38 -7.45
N GLY A 315 -0.72 11.63 -6.44
CA GLY A 315 -0.36 10.23 -6.20
C GLY A 315 1.05 9.96 -5.66
N ALA A 316 1.88 10.99 -5.51
CA ALA A 316 3.26 10.87 -5.05
C ALA A 316 3.39 11.03 -3.52
N GLN A 317 4.62 10.86 -3.04
CA GLN A 317 5.03 10.96 -1.64
C GLN A 317 6.20 11.93 -1.50
N ALA A 318 6.38 12.46 -0.29
CA ALA A 318 7.57 13.17 0.13
C ALA A 318 8.06 12.63 1.48
N PHE A 319 9.38 12.43 1.57
CA PHE A 319 10.06 12.20 2.83
C PHE A 319 10.79 13.47 3.22
N SER A 320 10.75 13.83 4.51
CA SER A 320 11.67 14.83 5.02
C SER A 320 13.10 14.29 4.97
N ASP A 321 14.07 15.19 4.92
CA ASP A 321 15.46 14.83 5.17
C ASP A 321 15.60 14.30 6.61
N PRO A 322 16.60 13.43 6.86
CA PRO A 322 16.91 12.99 8.22
C PRO A 322 17.25 14.15 9.14
N LEU A 323 16.52 14.27 10.26
CA LEU A 323 16.76 15.28 11.29
C LEU A 323 17.31 14.61 12.55
N ALA A 324 18.42 15.11 13.09
CA ALA A 324 18.90 14.73 14.42
C ALA A 324 17.92 15.26 15.48
N PHE A 325 17.19 14.35 16.12
CA PHE A 325 16.10 14.64 17.04
C PHE A 325 15.82 13.37 17.83
N ASP A 326 16.00 13.42 19.15
CA ASP A 326 15.75 12.29 20.03
C ASP A 326 14.24 12.06 20.15
N VAL A 327 13.75 11.03 19.48
CA VAL A 327 12.37 10.55 19.58
C VAL A 327 12.29 9.55 20.74
N PRO A 328 11.52 9.85 21.81
CA PRO A 328 11.26 8.86 22.84
C PRO A 328 10.39 7.72 22.28
N ALA A 329 10.57 6.50 22.78
CA ALA A 329 9.61 5.43 22.55
C ALA A 329 8.35 5.66 23.40
N ASP A 330 7.20 5.13 22.97
CA ASP A 330 5.92 5.19 23.72
C ASP A 330 5.52 6.64 24.06
N ALA A 331 5.65 7.54 23.08
CA ALA A 331 5.44 8.97 23.28
C ALA A 331 4.69 9.63 22.13
N ASN A 332 3.93 10.66 22.46
CA ASN A 332 3.27 11.48 21.46
C ASN A 332 4.22 12.51 20.85
N LEU A 333 4.25 12.58 19.52
CA LEU A 333 4.87 13.65 18.76
C LEU A 333 3.81 14.59 18.19
N LEU A 334 4.18 15.85 18.05
CA LEU A 334 3.49 16.85 17.26
C LEU A 334 4.23 16.99 15.93
N VAL A 335 3.60 16.57 14.84
CA VAL A 335 4.08 16.81 13.48
C VAL A 335 3.24 17.94 12.90
N SER A 336 3.86 19.10 12.69
CA SER A 336 3.15 20.27 12.14
C SER A 336 3.58 20.56 10.72
N PHE A 337 2.65 20.92 9.85
CA PHE A 337 2.99 21.40 8.50
C PHE A 337 2.02 22.46 8.02
N HIS A 338 2.56 23.44 7.29
CA HIS A 338 1.82 24.56 6.73
C HIS A 338 1.34 24.26 5.31
N LEU A 339 0.07 24.55 5.07
CA LEU A 339 -0.62 24.50 3.78
C LEU A 339 -0.85 25.95 3.31
N PRO A 340 0.04 26.53 2.49
CA PRO A 340 -0.06 27.93 2.05
C PRO A 340 -1.22 28.18 1.08
N GLY A 341 -1.68 27.15 0.38
CA GLY A 341 -2.81 27.22 -0.54
C GLY A 341 -4.14 26.94 0.14
N THR A 342 -5.21 26.86 -0.65
CA THR A 342 -6.51 26.34 -0.21
C THR A 342 -6.58 24.84 -0.46
N VAL A 343 -6.83 24.06 0.59
CA VAL A 343 -7.06 22.62 0.51
C VAL A 343 -8.52 22.31 0.89
N THR A 344 -9.28 21.76 -0.05
CA THR A 344 -10.70 21.36 0.11
C THR A 344 -10.90 19.84 0.09
N ALA A 345 -9.90 19.09 -0.33
CA ALA A 345 -9.87 17.64 -0.28
C ALA A 345 -8.43 17.16 -0.04
N ALA A 346 -8.27 16.05 0.66
CA ALA A 346 -6.96 15.46 0.94
C ALA A 346 -7.09 13.93 1.11
N PRO A 347 -6.01 13.17 0.89
CA PRO A 347 -5.96 11.81 1.42
C PRO A 347 -5.95 11.87 2.94
N VAL A 348 -6.82 11.08 3.55
CA VAL A 348 -6.95 11.02 5.00
C VAL A 348 -6.87 9.59 5.48
N HIS A 349 -6.32 9.42 6.67
CA HIS A 349 -6.69 8.32 7.54
C HIS A 349 -7.86 8.77 8.43
N SER A 350 -9.02 8.12 8.29
CA SER A 350 -10.29 8.62 8.85
C SER A 350 -10.50 8.37 10.34
N LEU A 351 -10.00 7.25 10.89
CA LEU A 351 -10.23 6.85 12.28
C LEU A 351 -8.94 6.97 13.09
N ALA A 352 -8.45 8.19 13.29
CA ALA A 352 -7.17 8.37 13.99
C ALA A 352 -7.20 7.93 15.48
N VAL A 353 -8.39 7.90 16.11
CA VAL A 353 -8.57 7.72 17.57
C VAL A 353 -7.69 8.71 18.38
N GLN A 354 -7.40 9.85 17.78
CA GLN A 354 -6.49 10.88 18.27
C GLN A 354 -7.02 12.25 17.87
N THR A 355 -6.98 13.19 18.81
CA THR A 355 -7.22 14.62 18.58
C THR A 355 -5.97 15.27 18.00
N SER A 356 -6.12 15.95 16.87
CA SER A 356 -5.11 16.80 16.23
C SER A 356 -5.68 18.21 16.02
N TYR A 357 -4.87 19.15 15.53
CA TYR A 357 -5.22 20.57 15.58
C TYR A 357 -5.05 21.29 14.25
N VAL A 358 -5.86 22.33 14.03
CA VAL A 358 -5.85 23.24 12.89
C VAL A 358 -5.69 24.66 13.41
N SER A 359 -4.78 25.41 12.79
CA SER A 359 -4.52 26.79 13.20
C SER A 359 -5.53 27.82 12.67
N THR A 360 -5.40 29.05 13.14
CA THR A 360 -5.78 30.28 12.43
C THR A 360 -5.03 30.42 11.10
N PRO A 361 -5.42 31.35 10.21
CA PRO A 361 -4.66 31.61 9.00
C PRO A 361 -3.18 31.93 9.28
N GLY A 362 -2.27 31.30 8.54
CA GLY A 362 -0.83 31.53 8.60
C GLY A 362 0.01 30.28 8.84
N ASP A 363 1.33 30.47 8.79
CA ASP A 363 2.32 29.47 9.18
C ASP A 363 2.60 29.53 10.68
N HIS A 364 1.99 28.59 11.40
CA HIS A 364 2.14 28.39 12.84
C HIS A 364 2.95 27.13 13.18
N ALA A 365 3.65 26.52 12.22
CA ALA A 365 4.33 25.24 12.44
C ALA A 365 5.41 25.34 13.53
N GLY A 366 6.06 26.49 13.66
CA GLY A 366 7.09 26.77 14.67
C GLY A 366 6.56 27.19 16.04
N ASP A 367 5.25 27.39 16.21
CA ASP A 367 4.70 27.99 17.43
C ASP A 367 4.88 27.08 18.65
N GLY A 368 5.52 27.61 19.69
CA GLY A 368 5.77 26.91 20.96
C GLY A 368 4.56 26.84 21.91
N GLY A 369 3.41 27.41 21.50
CA GLY A 369 2.17 27.43 22.27
C GLY A 369 0.97 26.93 21.48
N PRO A 370 -0.19 26.76 22.14
CA PRO A 370 -1.40 26.25 21.51
C PRO A 370 -2.30 27.36 20.93
N ASP A 371 -2.02 28.63 21.19
CA ASP A 371 -2.98 29.75 21.00
C ASP A 371 -3.48 29.89 19.55
N ALA A 372 -2.61 29.63 18.57
CA ALA A 372 -2.99 29.66 17.16
C ALA A 372 -3.90 28.50 16.75
N TYR A 373 -3.93 27.40 17.51
CA TYR A 373 -4.63 26.16 17.18
C TYR A 373 -6.07 26.17 17.70
N THR A 374 -6.93 26.89 16.99
CA THR A 374 -8.31 27.20 17.41
C THR A 374 -9.33 26.10 17.09
N SER A 375 -8.95 25.02 16.42
CA SER A 375 -9.87 23.94 16.05
C SER A 375 -9.20 22.57 16.10
N THR A 376 -10.01 21.54 16.30
CA THR A 376 -9.55 20.15 16.37
C THR A 376 -10.05 19.33 15.19
N ILE A 377 -9.25 18.33 14.78
CA ILE A 377 -9.63 17.28 13.84
C ILE A 377 -9.31 15.92 14.43
N THR A 378 -9.98 14.87 13.95
CA THR A 378 -9.78 13.48 14.40
C THR A 378 -9.35 12.55 13.27
N THR A 379 -8.66 13.12 12.28
CA THR A 379 -8.11 12.43 11.12
C THR A 379 -6.63 12.76 10.97
N TRP A 380 -5.89 11.93 10.26
CA TRP A 380 -4.52 12.25 9.82
C TRP A 380 -4.52 12.51 8.31
N PRO A 381 -4.67 13.76 7.87
CA PRO A 381 -4.50 14.14 6.47
C PRO A 381 -3.02 14.14 6.08
N LEU A 382 -2.70 13.60 4.90
CA LEU A 382 -1.37 13.56 4.27
C LEU A 382 -0.25 12.80 5.02
N LEU A 383 -0.20 12.83 6.36
CA LEU A 383 0.85 12.18 7.15
C LEU A 383 0.60 10.67 7.26
N THR A 384 1.54 9.86 6.76
CA THR A 384 1.41 8.39 6.72
C THR A 384 2.57 7.64 7.36
N GLY A 385 3.62 8.32 7.82
CA GLY A 385 4.72 7.64 8.52
C GLY A 385 5.64 8.55 9.32
N VAL A 386 6.17 8.00 10.41
CA VAL A 386 7.29 8.53 11.19
C VAL A 386 8.32 7.41 11.37
N ASP A 387 9.52 7.65 10.84
CA ASP A 387 10.64 6.73 10.99
C ASP A 387 11.66 7.29 11.96
N VAL A 388 12.25 6.40 12.78
CA VAL A 388 13.35 6.72 13.68
C VAL A 388 14.64 6.03 13.25
N GLY A 389 15.78 6.65 13.53
CA GLY A 389 17.09 6.09 13.18
C GLY A 389 17.46 4.86 14.01
N GLY A 390 18.06 3.88 13.36
CA GLY A 390 18.50 2.64 13.99
C GLY A 390 17.35 1.65 14.19
N GLY A 391 17.47 0.82 15.23
CA GLY A 391 16.49 -0.20 15.59
C GLY A 391 16.47 -1.43 14.66
N PRO A 392 15.70 -2.47 15.03
CA PRO A 392 15.70 -3.75 14.33
C PRO A 392 14.77 -3.80 13.09
N GLY A 393 13.99 -2.75 12.85
CA GLY A 393 12.93 -2.70 11.86
C GLY A 393 11.54 -2.70 12.49
N SER A 394 10.51 -3.01 11.70
CA SER A 394 9.11 -2.84 12.10
C SER A 394 8.26 -4.09 11.86
N VAL A 395 7.18 -4.20 12.64
CA VAL A 395 6.05 -5.10 12.43
C VAL A 395 4.89 -4.27 11.88
N VAL A 396 4.31 -4.71 10.77
CA VAL A 396 3.15 -4.09 10.13
C VAL A 396 1.88 -4.84 10.51
N LEU A 397 0.88 -4.12 11.00
CA LEU A 397 -0.43 -4.68 11.33
C LEU A 397 -1.41 -4.26 10.23
N LEU A 398 -1.67 -5.15 9.28
CA LEU A 398 -2.62 -4.94 8.19
C LEU A 398 -4.00 -5.40 8.65
N GLY A 399 -4.90 -4.45 8.87
CA GLY A 399 -6.17 -4.76 9.53
C GLY A 399 -7.34 -3.89 9.12
N ASP A 400 -8.50 -4.19 9.72
CA ASP A 400 -9.73 -3.41 9.58
C ASP A 400 -9.97 -2.52 10.82
N SER A 401 -11.22 -2.20 11.15
CA SER A 401 -11.62 -1.34 12.27
C SER A 401 -11.10 -1.81 13.63
N ILE A 402 -10.97 -3.13 13.84
CA ILE A 402 -10.46 -3.65 15.12
C ILE A 402 -8.98 -3.30 15.28
N THR A 403 -8.22 -3.35 14.19
CA THR A 403 -6.79 -2.96 14.19
C THR A 403 -6.60 -1.46 14.17
N ASP A 404 -7.47 -0.76 13.44
CA ASP A 404 -7.50 0.70 13.39
C ASP A 404 -7.68 1.29 14.80
N GLY A 405 -8.54 0.66 15.61
CA GLY A 405 -8.72 0.96 17.03
C GLY A 405 -10.13 1.44 17.39
N GLU A 406 -11.13 1.12 16.58
CA GLU A 406 -12.53 1.41 16.87
C GLU A 406 -12.89 0.93 18.29
N LYS A 407 -13.62 1.76 19.04
CA LYS A 407 -13.96 1.58 20.47
C LYS A 407 -12.83 1.71 21.49
N SER A 408 -11.62 2.10 21.08
CA SER A 408 -10.61 2.56 22.03
C SER A 408 -10.91 3.99 22.50
N THR A 409 -10.55 4.33 23.74
CA THR A 409 -10.70 5.70 24.25
C THR A 409 -9.80 6.65 23.46
N ARG A 410 -10.39 7.72 22.91
CA ARG A 410 -9.64 8.75 22.17
C ARG A 410 -8.51 9.32 23.03
N ASP A 411 -7.36 9.52 22.41
CA ASP A 411 -6.14 10.08 23.02
C ASP A 411 -5.49 9.19 24.10
N ALA A 412 -6.07 8.03 24.44
CA ALA A 412 -5.55 7.15 25.49
C ALA A 412 -4.45 6.19 25.00
N ASN A 413 -4.28 6.03 23.68
CA ASN A 413 -3.33 5.08 23.07
C ASN A 413 -3.49 3.65 23.61
N ARG A 414 -4.74 3.16 23.67
CA ARG A 414 -5.10 1.82 24.17
C ARG A 414 -5.58 0.89 23.06
N ARG A 415 -5.19 1.18 21.81
CA ARG A 415 -5.46 0.28 20.68
C ARG A 415 -4.55 -0.93 20.84
N TRP A 416 -4.96 -2.11 20.35
CA TRP A 416 -4.12 -3.31 20.48
C TRP A 416 -2.71 -3.16 19.84
N PRO A 417 -2.51 -2.37 18.76
CA PRO A 417 -1.16 -2.03 18.27
C PRO A 417 -0.30 -1.27 19.28
N ASP A 418 -0.88 -0.31 20.02
CA ASP A 418 -0.16 0.46 21.04
C ASP A 418 0.23 -0.44 22.22
N VAL A 419 -0.70 -1.30 22.66
CA VAL A 419 -0.42 -2.27 23.72
C VAL A 419 0.68 -3.25 23.30
N LEU A 420 0.64 -3.75 22.06
CA LEU A 420 1.70 -4.61 21.50
C LEU A 420 3.06 -3.89 21.47
N ALA A 421 3.09 -2.63 21.06
CA ALA A 421 4.31 -1.81 21.09
C ALA A 421 4.87 -1.71 22.52
N GLY A 422 4.01 -1.43 23.51
CA GLY A 422 4.39 -1.41 24.92
C GLY A 422 4.96 -2.75 25.40
N ARG A 423 4.37 -3.88 24.99
CA ARG A 423 4.90 -5.22 25.30
C ARG A 423 6.29 -5.44 24.69
N LEU A 424 6.49 -5.08 23.43
CA LEU A 424 7.78 -5.19 22.74
C LEU A 424 8.88 -4.36 23.41
N LEU A 425 8.55 -3.20 23.98
CA LEU A 425 9.50 -2.36 24.73
C LEU A 425 9.89 -2.97 26.10
N LYS A 426 8.95 -3.63 26.78
CA LYS A 426 9.09 -4.13 28.16
C LYS A 426 9.74 -5.52 28.27
N GLN A 427 10.18 -6.09 27.15
CA GLN A 427 10.73 -7.43 27.06
C GLN A 427 12.15 -7.45 26.45
N SER A 428 12.77 -8.64 26.45
CA SER A 428 14.12 -8.89 25.91
C SER A 428 14.28 -10.22 25.14
N VAL A 429 13.17 -10.89 24.82
CA VAL A 429 13.11 -12.17 24.09
C VAL A 429 13.28 -11.97 22.58
N VAL A 430 12.71 -10.89 22.04
CA VAL A 430 12.82 -10.51 20.62
C VAL A 430 13.30 -9.08 20.46
N PRO A 431 13.78 -8.66 19.28
CA PRO A 431 14.11 -7.27 19.04
C PRO A 431 12.92 -6.33 19.32
N ARG A 432 13.21 -5.12 19.80
CA ARG A 432 12.22 -4.07 20.06
C ARG A 432 11.80 -3.42 18.74
N TYR A 433 11.03 -4.14 17.93
CA TYR A 433 10.51 -3.65 16.67
C TYR A 433 9.59 -2.45 16.89
N GLY A 434 9.58 -1.53 15.93
CA GLY A 434 8.47 -0.58 15.81
C GLY A 434 7.19 -1.30 15.34
N VAL A 435 6.03 -0.75 15.68
CA VAL A 435 4.72 -1.28 15.31
C VAL A 435 4.00 -0.25 14.45
N LEU A 436 3.58 -0.66 13.25
CA LEU A 436 2.89 0.19 12.27
C LEU A 436 1.44 -0.25 12.15
N ASN A 437 0.51 0.65 12.48
CA ASN A 437 -0.92 0.39 12.40
C ASN A 437 -1.46 0.74 11.01
N HIS A 438 -1.60 -0.27 10.15
CA HIS A 438 -2.23 -0.13 8.83
C HIS A 438 -3.68 -0.65 8.83
N GLY A 439 -4.38 -0.48 9.97
CA GLY A 439 -5.82 -0.61 10.09
C GLY A 439 -6.55 0.42 9.21
N ILE A 440 -7.67 0.01 8.61
CA ILE A 440 -8.65 0.92 8.02
C ILE A 440 -10.04 0.43 8.40
N SER A 441 -10.82 1.25 9.10
CA SER A 441 -12.20 0.92 9.47
C SER A 441 -13.05 0.52 8.26
N ALA A 442 -13.85 -0.54 8.41
CA ALA A 442 -14.65 -1.17 7.35
C ALA A 442 -13.88 -1.78 6.16
N ASN A 443 -12.55 -1.83 6.21
CA ASN A 443 -11.74 -2.40 5.13
C ASN A 443 -11.95 -3.90 4.99
N ARG A 444 -11.69 -4.39 3.77
CA ARG A 444 -11.92 -5.76 3.34
C ARG A 444 -10.65 -6.32 2.71
N VAL A 445 -10.54 -7.65 2.73
CA VAL A 445 -9.43 -8.37 2.10
C VAL A 445 -9.50 -8.25 0.59
N VAL A 446 -10.67 -8.53 -0.01
CA VAL A 446 -10.78 -8.78 -1.45
C VAL A 446 -11.51 -7.71 -2.26
N SER A 447 -12.27 -6.82 -1.64
CA SER A 447 -13.08 -5.83 -2.36
C SER A 447 -12.85 -4.42 -1.88
N ASP A 448 -12.79 -3.49 -2.82
CA ASP A 448 -12.60 -2.07 -2.54
C ASP A 448 -13.91 -1.46 -1.99
N ARG A 449 -13.80 -0.69 -0.91
CA ARG A 449 -14.88 0.19 -0.45
C ARG A 449 -14.72 1.58 -1.08
N TYR A 450 -13.49 2.06 -1.18
CA TYR A 450 -13.10 3.22 -1.95
C TYR A 450 -12.41 2.79 -3.24
N THR A 451 -12.87 3.27 -4.40
CA THR A 451 -12.38 2.88 -5.72
C THR A 451 -11.01 3.49 -6.08
N GLY A 452 -10.42 4.29 -5.19
CA GLY A 452 -9.12 4.92 -5.37
C GLY A 452 -9.13 6.26 -6.09
N ASP A 453 -10.30 6.80 -6.44
CA ASP A 453 -10.42 8.02 -7.23
C ASP A 453 -11.55 8.93 -6.77
N GLY A 454 -11.35 10.25 -6.93
CA GLY A 454 -12.34 11.25 -6.62
C GLY A 454 -12.58 11.43 -5.12
N VAL A 455 -13.28 12.51 -4.78
CA VAL A 455 -13.67 12.80 -3.40
C VAL A 455 -14.80 11.85 -2.99
N SER A 456 -14.59 11.12 -1.91
CA SER A 456 -15.51 10.09 -1.41
C SER A 456 -15.89 10.35 0.05
N THR A 457 -17.13 10.00 0.40
CA THR A 457 -17.58 9.86 1.79
C THR A 457 -17.41 8.42 2.31
N ASP A 458 -17.21 7.46 1.41
CA ASP A 458 -16.83 6.11 1.76
C ASP A 458 -15.32 6.04 2.01
N THR A 459 -14.96 5.87 3.27
CA THR A 459 -13.57 5.78 3.72
C THR A 459 -13.22 4.38 4.20
N GLY A 460 -13.88 3.34 3.67
CA GLY A 460 -13.50 1.95 3.93
C GLY A 460 -12.19 1.52 3.26
N GLY A 461 -11.55 2.41 2.49
CA GLY A 461 -10.30 2.16 1.78
C GLY A 461 -10.43 1.27 0.55
N VAL A 462 -9.34 1.25 -0.22
CA VAL A 462 -9.07 0.17 -1.17
C VAL A 462 -8.79 -1.11 -0.36
N SER A 463 -9.08 -2.28 -0.93
CA SER A 463 -8.89 -3.59 -0.31
C SER A 463 -7.45 -3.82 0.16
N ALA A 464 -7.25 -4.75 1.11
CA ALA A 464 -5.92 -5.14 1.56
C ALA A 464 -5.03 -5.64 0.42
N LEU A 465 -5.59 -6.37 -0.55
CA LEU A 465 -4.88 -6.81 -1.75
C LEU A 465 -4.34 -5.63 -2.59
N HIS A 466 -5.19 -4.62 -2.82
CA HIS A 466 -4.82 -3.46 -3.63
C HIS A 466 -3.86 -2.51 -2.91
N ARG A 467 -3.90 -2.41 -1.58
CA ARG A 467 -2.96 -1.56 -0.81
C ARG A 467 -1.70 -2.26 -0.32
N LEU A 468 -1.52 -3.57 -0.55
CA LEU A 468 -0.43 -4.33 0.05
C LEU A 468 0.95 -3.72 -0.20
N ASP A 469 1.25 -3.31 -1.44
CA ASP A 469 2.54 -2.70 -1.76
C ASP A 469 2.75 -1.38 -1.02
N ARG A 470 1.74 -0.51 -0.98
CA ARG A 470 1.78 0.80 -0.33
C ARG A 470 1.87 0.67 1.21
N ASP A 471 1.03 -0.17 1.79
CA ASP A 471 0.77 -0.20 3.23
C ASP A 471 1.58 -1.26 3.98
N VAL A 472 2.23 -2.19 3.28
CA VAL A 472 3.08 -3.22 3.89
C VAL A 472 4.46 -3.24 3.25
N LEU A 473 4.53 -3.50 1.94
CA LEU A 473 5.81 -3.82 1.30
C LEU A 473 6.71 -2.59 1.16
N ALA A 474 6.15 -1.38 1.10
CA ALA A 474 6.88 -0.11 1.08
C ALA A 474 7.16 0.47 2.46
N GLN A 475 6.76 -0.22 3.55
CA GLN A 475 6.97 0.29 4.89
C GLN A 475 8.42 0.14 5.35
N THR A 476 8.88 1.15 6.10
CA THR A 476 10.26 1.27 6.55
C THR A 476 10.69 0.07 7.38
N SER A 477 11.67 -0.66 6.86
CA SER A 477 12.28 -1.84 7.47
C SER A 477 11.27 -2.88 7.98
N ALA A 478 10.17 -3.08 7.25
CA ALA A 478 9.20 -4.14 7.57
C ALA A 478 9.89 -5.51 7.63
N ARG A 479 9.66 -6.22 8.74
CA ARG A 479 10.16 -7.58 9.01
C ARG A 479 9.05 -8.61 9.00
N THR A 480 7.93 -8.23 9.62
CA THR A 480 6.79 -9.10 9.82
C THR A 480 5.52 -8.33 9.47
N VAL A 481 4.58 -8.98 8.81
CA VAL A 481 3.20 -8.51 8.65
C VAL A 481 2.26 -9.42 9.43
N VAL A 482 1.35 -8.82 10.19
CA VAL A 482 0.21 -9.51 10.81
C VAL A 482 -1.05 -9.09 10.05
N VAL A 483 -1.75 -10.05 9.46
CA VAL A 483 -3.01 -9.82 8.75
C VAL A 483 -4.17 -10.18 9.67
N PHE A 484 -4.97 -9.19 10.03
CA PHE A 484 -6.18 -9.38 10.84
C PHE A 484 -7.38 -8.68 10.20
N GLN A 485 -8.05 -9.42 9.31
CA GLN A 485 -9.19 -8.96 8.51
C GLN A 485 -10.10 -10.13 8.12
N GLY A 486 -11.25 -9.80 7.54
CA GLY A 486 -12.17 -10.76 6.91
C GLY A 486 -13.60 -10.64 7.42
N VAL A 487 -13.81 -10.06 8.61
CA VAL A 487 -15.15 -9.90 9.19
C VAL A 487 -16.04 -9.01 8.31
N ASN A 488 -15.47 -7.97 7.71
CA ASN A 488 -16.20 -7.10 6.78
C ASN A 488 -16.47 -7.77 5.44
N ASP A 489 -15.60 -8.64 4.96
CA ASP A 489 -15.83 -9.40 3.72
C ASP A 489 -17.06 -10.30 3.86
N VAL A 490 -17.10 -11.14 4.90
CA VAL A 490 -18.21 -12.09 5.13
C VAL A 490 -19.51 -11.38 5.49
N ARG A 491 -19.46 -10.30 6.29
CA ARG A 491 -20.65 -9.47 6.61
C ARG A 491 -21.23 -8.75 5.39
N TRP A 492 -20.46 -8.67 4.30
CA TRP A 492 -20.89 -8.10 3.02
C TRP A 492 -20.98 -9.15 1.90
N GLY A 493 -21.04 -10.43 2.25
CA GLY A 493 -21.43 -11.52 1.37
C GLY A 493 -20.30 -12.20 0.60
N ALA A 494 -19.03 -11.93 0.91
CA ALA A 494 -17.93 -12.73 0.37
C ALA A 494 -17.95 -14.14 0.99
N SER A 495 -17.67 -15.17 0.18
CA SER A 495 -17.52 -16.53 0.69
C SER A 495 -16.18 -16.72 1.40
N ALA A 496 -16.11 -17.74 2.26
CA ALA A 496 -14.87 -18.15 2.89
C ALA A 496 -13.77 -18.44 1.87
N GLU A 497 -14.09 -19.04 0.72
CA GLU A 497 -13.08 -19.33 -0.31
C GLU A 497 -12.48 -18.05 -0.90
N GLN A 498 -13.30 -17.01 -1.13
CA GLN A 498 -12.82 -15.73 -1.64
C GLN A 498 -11.89 -15.06 -0.63
N VAL A 499 -12.29 -15.02 0.65
CA VAL A 499 -11.48 -14.42 1.71
C VAL A 499 -10.16 -15.18 1.88
N VAL A 500 -10.21 -16.52 1.91
CA VAL A 500 -9.02 -17.38 2.01
C VAL A 500 -8.07 -17.17 0.83
N ALA A 501 -8.58 -17.11 -0.40
CA ALA A 501 -7.76 -16.86 -1.58
C ALA A 501 -7.02 -15.52 -1.49
N GLY A 502 -7.71 -14.45 -1.05
CA GLY A 502 -7.10 -13.15 -0.83
C GLY A 502 -6.03 -13.16 0.27
N LEU A 503 -6.29 -13.86 1.39
CA LEU A 503 -5.30 -14.02 2.46
C LEU A 503 -4.04 -14.75 1.97
N VAL A 504 -4.20 -15.83 1.20
CA VAL A 504 -3.09 -16.59 0.59
C VAL A 504 -2.27 -15.69 -0.34
N GLU A 505 -2.91 -14.92 -1.22
CA GLU A 505 -2.19 -14.02 -2.13
C GLU A 505 -1.38 -12.95 -1.38
N ILE A 506 -1.94 -12.37 -0.31
CA ILE A 506 -1.20 -11.45 0.57
C ILE A 506 0.06 -12.12 1.11
N ALA A 507 -0.06 -13.35 1.60
CA ALA A 507 1.07 -14.09 2.17
C ALA A 507 2.14 -14.41 1.12
N GLU A 508 1.75 -14.84 -0.08
CA GLU A 508 2.66 -15.10 -1.18
C GLU A 508 3.45 -13.85 -1.59
N ARG A 509 2.76 -12.72 -1.78
CA ARG A 509 3.38 -11.44 -2.16
C ARG A 509 4.31 -10.91 -1.07
N ALA A 510 3.92 -11.02 0.21
CA ALA A 510 4.75 -10.59 1.32
C ALA A 510 5.99 -11.48 1.51
N ARG A 511 5.86 -12.81 1.43
CA ARG A 511 7.02 -13.72 1.49
C ARG A 511 7.97 -13.54 0.33
N ALA A 512 7.47 -13.25 -0.88
CA ALA A 512 8.33 -12.94 -2.02
C ALA A 512 9.23 -11.71 -1.77
N ARG A 513 8.83 -10.81 -0.85
CA ARG A 513 9.65 -9.68 -0.38
C ARG A 513 10.49 -9.99 0.86
N GLY A 514 10.48 -11.24 1.34
CA GLY A 514 11.23 -11.70 2.51
C GLY A 514 10.68 -11.16 3.83
N LEU A 515 9.36 -10.93 3.91
CA LEU A 515 8.67 -10.68 5.18
C LEU A 515 8.22 -12.01 5.78
N ARG A 516 8.22 -12.07 7.10
CA ARG A 516 7.44 -13.06 7.84
C ARG A 516 5.96 -12.67 7.81
N VAL A 517 5.06 -13.64 7.67
CA VAL A 517 3.62 -13.39 7.53
C VAL A 517 2.86 -14.16 8.60
N LEU A 518 2.16 -13.45 9.47
CA LEU A 518 1.22 -14.03 10.44
C LEU A 518 -0.22 -13.69 10.02
N VAL A 519 -1.15 -14.59 10.33
CA VAL A 519 -2.59 -14.37 10.10
C VAL A 519 -3.35 -14.58 11.40
N ALA A 520 -4.33 -13.73 11.66
CA ALA A 520 -5.23 -13.85 12.78
C ALA A 520 -6.58 -14.45 12.38
N THR A 521 -7.18 -15.27 13.24
CA THR A 521 -8.56 -15.73 13.07
C THR A 521 -9.54 -14.56 13.23
N ILE A 522 -10.64 -14.58 12.49
CA ILE A 522 -11.69 -13.57 12.47
C ILE A 522 -12.50 -13.63 13.77
N ALA A 523 -12.60 -12.50 14.48
CA ALA A 523 -13.34 -12.37 15.73
C ALA A 523 -14.84 -12.69 15.57
N PRO A 524 -15.50 -13.22 16.62
CA PRO A 524 -16.94 -13.46 16.62
C PRO A 524 -17.73 -12.14 16.52
N CYS A 525 -18.93 -12.18 15.93
CA CYS A 525 -19.76 -10.98 15.72
C CYS A 525 -21.25 -11.15 16.01
N GLU A 526 -21.67 -12.27 16.61
CA GLU A 526 -23.08 -12.54 16.86
C GLU A 526 -23.71 -11.46 17.75
N GLY A 527 -24.84 -10.91 17.29
CA GLY A 527 -25.53 -9.77 17.92
C GLY A 527 -25.42 -8.50 17.07
N GLU A 528 -24.40 -8.40 16.20
CA GLU A 528 -24.35 -7.34 15.20
C GLU A 528 -25.32 -7.64 14.05
N ALA A 529 -26.04 -6.62 13.58
CA ALA A 529 -27.18 -6.78 12.67
C ALA A 529 -26.88 -7.54 11.34
N ARG A 530 -25.67 -7.45 10.80
CA ARG A 530 -25.25 -8.17 9.59
C ARG A 530 -24.63 -9.53 9.88
N CYS A 531 -24.27 -9.82 11.13
CA CYS A 531 -23.69 -11.10 11.53
C CYS A 531 -24.79 -12.15 11.75
N THR A 532 -25.42 -12.58 10.65
CA THR A 532 -26.39 -13.68 10.65
C THR A 532 -25.70 -15.03 10.82
N ALA A 533 -26.46 -16.09 11.09
CA ALA A 533 -25.92 -17.46 11.16
C ALA A 533 -25.21 -17.90 9.86
N VAL A 534 -25.63 -17.39 8.70
CA VAL A 534 -24.95 -17.65 7.41
C VAL A 534 -23.59 -16.97 7.37
N VAL A 535 -23.51 -15.72 7.82
CA VAL A 535 -22.25 -14.97 7.90
C VAL A 535 -21.29 -15.60 8.91
N ASP A 536 -21.79 -16.05 10.06
CA ASP A 536 -20.98 -16.77 11.04
C ASP A 536 -20.47 -18.11 10.50
N ALA A 537 -21.25 -18.82 9.68
CA ALA A 537 -20.79 -20.04 9.02
C ALA A 537 -19.59 -19.78 8.09
N GLU A 538 -19.63 -18.71 7.28
CA GLU A 538 -18.49 -18.31 6.43
C GLU A 538 -17.28 -17.91 7.29
N ARG A 539 -17.49 -17.12 8.34
CA ARG A 539 -16.45 -16.73 9.29
C ARG A 539 -15.77 -17.96 9.93
N VAL A 540 -16.57 -18.91 10.40
CA VAL A 540 -16.09 -20.17 11.00
C VAL A 540 -15.31 -20.99 9.98
N ALA A 541 -15.77 -21.06 8.72
CA ALA A 541 -15.06 -21.76 7.66
C ALA A 541 -13.68 -21.13 7.37
N VAL A 542 -13.57 -19.79 7.33
CA VAL A 542 -12.26 -19.11 7.23
C VAL A 542 -11.37 -19.45 8.43
N ASN A 543 -11.91 -19.40 9.64
CA ASN A 543 -11.14 -19.69 10.85
C ASN A 543 -10.67 -21.13 10.96
N GLN A 544 -11.51 -22.09 10.53
CA GLN A 544 -11.11 -23.50 10.43
C GLN A 544 -9.97 -23.66 9.43
N TRP A 545 -10.08 -23.05 8.25
CA TRP A 545 -9.00 -23.06 7.27
C TRP A 545 -7.69 -22.47 7.83
N ILE A 546 -7.76 -21.32 8.53
CA ILE A 546 -6.58 -20.69 9.15
C ILE A 546 -5.91 -21.67 10.13
N ARG A 547 -6.66 -22.28 11.06
CA ARG A 547 -6.11 -23.20 12.07
C ARG A 547 -5.49 -24.44 11.44
N ASP A 548 -6.13 -25.00 10.42
CA ASP A 548 -5.72 -26.29 9.85
C ASP A 548 -4.61 -26.14 8.80
N ARG A 549 -4.59 -25.01 8.06
CA ARG A 549 -3.80 -24.87 6.83
C ARG A 549 -2.79 -23.74 6.83
N ALA A 550 -2.92 -22.71 7.68
CA ALA A 550 -2.00 -21.56 7.64
C ALA A 550 -0.53 -21.98 7.88
N GLY A 551 -0.28 -22.98 8.72
CA GLY A 551 1.07 -23.54 8.96
C GLY A 551 1.56 -24.58 7.93
N SER A 552 0.72 -24.97 6.96
CA SER A 552 0.97 -26.12 6.05
C SER A 552 1.16 -25.67 4.60
N GLY A 553 2.22 -24.91 4.32
CA GLY A 553 2.62 -24.53 2.96
C GLY A 553 1.81 -23.38 2.32
N SER A 554 0.79 -22.86 2.99
CA SER A 554 -0.17 -21.87 2.46
C SER A 554 0.31 -20.42 2.41
N GLY A 555 1.47 -20.09 2.99
CA GLY A 555 1.85 -18.67 3.06
C GLY A 555 2.40 -18.22 4.39
N PHE A 556 1.84 -18.75 5.47
CA PHE A 556 1.96 -18.13 6.78
C PHE A 556 3.03 -18.84 7.63
N ASP A 557 3.73 -18.03 8.42
CA ASP A 557 4.75 -18.46 9.36
C ASP A 557 4.17 -18.67 10.77
N GLY A 558 2.91 -18.25 11.00
CA GLY A 558 2.22 -18.47 12.27
C GLY A 558 0.77 -17.95 12.27
N VAL A 559 0.02 -18.44 13.26
CA VAL A 559 -1.40 -18.10 13.47
C VAL A 559 -1.56 -17.41 14.82
N LEU A 560 -2.37 -16.35 14.85
CA LEU A 560 -2.85 -15.71 16.07
C LEU A 560 -4.35 -16.02 16.23
N ASP A 561 -4.73 -16.89 17.17
CA ASP A 561 -6.12 -17.32 17.31
C ASP A 561 -6.98 -16.32 18.11
N PHE A 562 -7.19 -15.14 17.53
CA PHE A 562 -7.95 -14.04 18.12
C PHE A 562 -9.45 -14.37 18.35
N ASP A 563 -10.04 -15.25 17.55
CA ASP A 563 -11.37 -15.82 17.81
C ASP A 563 -11.42 -16.50 19.20
N VAL A 564 -10.46 -17.38 19.51
CA VAL A 564 -10.41 -18.05 20.82
C VAL A 564 -10.20 -17.06 21.96
N VAL A 565 -9.40 -16.02 21.74
CA VAL A 565 -9.15 -14.97 22.75
C VAL A 565 -10.42 -14.21 23.07
N LEU A 566 -11.24 -13.89 22.07
CA LEU A 566 -12.35 -12.96 22.21
C LEU A 566 -13.70 -13.62 22.44
N ARG A 567 -13.89 -14.88 22.06
CA ARG A 567 -15.22 -15.53 22.09
C ARG A 567 -15.68 -15.89 23.49
N ASP A 568 -16.99 -15.81 23.68
CA ASP A 568 -17.66 -16.38 24.84
C ASP A 568 -17.55 -17.92 24.80
N PRO A 569 -16.98 -18.58 25.82
CA PRO A 569 -16.84 -20.04 25.82
C PRO A 569 -18.19 -20.78 25.84
N GLU A 570 -19.25 -20.15 26.36
CA GLU A 570 -20.61 -20.73 26.38
C GLU A 570 -21.38 -20.41 25.10
N ARG A 571 -20.97 -19.37 24.36
CA ARG A 571 -21.59 -18.94 23.10
C ARG A 571 -20.54 -18.49 22.06
N PRO A 572 -19.81 -19.42 21.42
CA PRO A 572 -18.59 -19.12 20.64
C PRO A 572 -18.77 -18.20 19.42
N ALA A 573 -19.99 -17.98 18.93
CA ALA A 573 -20.27 -17.03 17.85
C ALA A 573 -20.32 -15.57 18.34
N ARG A 574 -20.33 -15.33 19.66
CA ARG A 574 -20.42 -14.03 20.31
C ARG A 574 -19.09 -13.64 20.99
N LEU A 575 -18.80 -12.33 21.03
CA LEU A 575 -17.77 -11.79 21.92
C LEU A 575 -18.08 -12.09 23.39
N LEU A 576 -17.06 -12.41 24.17
CA LEU A 576 -17.15 -12.51 25.63
C LEU A 576 -17.65 -11.17 26.17
N PRO A 577 -18.68 -11.14 27.05
CA PRO A 577 -19.26 -9.87 27.52
C PRO A 577 -18.26 -8.90 28.16
N ALA A 578 -17.19 -9.39 28.78
CA ALA A 578 -16.12 -8.56 29.34
C ALA A 578 -15.25 -7.86 28.28
N TYR A 579 -15.25 -8.38 27.05
CA TYR A 579 -14.51 -7.85 25.90
C TYR A 579 -15.39 -7.13 24.90
N ASP A 580 -16.70 -7.32 24.93
CA ASP A 580 -17.67 -6.67 24.04
C ASP A 580 -17.79 -5.16 24.35
N SER A 581 -17.64 -4.30 23.34
CA SER A 581 -17.88 -2.86 23.48
C SER A 581 -19.36 -2.49 23.60
N GLY A 582 -20.26 -3.46 23.38
CA GLY A 582 -21.71 -3.32 23.34
C GLY A 582 -22.28 -3.23 21.93
N ASP A 583 -21.45 -3.16 20.89
CA ASP A 583 -21.89 -3.23 19.49
C ASP A 583 -21.81 -4.63 18.88
N HIS A 584 -21.33 -5.60 19.67
CA HIS A 584 -21.23 -7.01 19.30
C HIS A 584 -20.28 -7.31 18.13
N LEU A 585 -19.43 -6.36 17.73
CA LEU A 585 -18.47 -6.52 16.63
C LEU A 585 -17.06 -6.12 17.04
N HIS A 586 -16.92 -4.99 17.72
CA HIS A 586 -15.64 -4.46 18.14
C HIS A 586 -15.38 -4.80 19.61
N PRO A 587 -14.19 -5.33 19.93
CA PRO A 587 -13.76 -5.43 21.30
C PRO A 587 -13.62 -4.03 21.94
N GLY A 588 -14.04 -3.87 23.19
CA GLY A 588 -13.67 -2.73 24.01
C GLY A 588 -12.20 -2.82 24.45
N GLU A 589 -11.73 -1.87 25.25
CA GLU A 589 -10.31 -1.78 25.64
C GLU A 589 -9.77 -3.06 26.30
N ALA A 590 -10.58 -3.74 27.12
CA ALA A 590 -10.18 -5.01 27.73
C ALA A 590 -9.94 -6.11 26.68
N GLY A 591 -10.78 -6.18 25.66
CA GLY A 591 -10.61 -7.13 24.56
C GLY A 591 -9.44 -6.78 23.65
N LEU A 592 -9.24 -5.49 23.34
CA LEU A 592 -8.07 -5.02 22.58
C LEU A 592 -6.76 -5.32 23.31
N ALA A 593 -6.73 -5.13 24.64
CA ALA A 593 -5.58 -5.51 25.46
C ALA A 593 -5.37 -7.04 25.45
N ALA A 594 -6.44 -7.84 25.56
CA ALA A 594 -6.35 -9.30 25.50
C ALA A 594 -5.78 -9.80 24.15
N LEU A 595 -6.18 -9.18 23.03
CA LEU A 595 -5.58 -9.46 21.72
C LEU A 595 -4.08 -9.24 21.75
N ALA A 596 -3.65 -8.04 22.17
CA ALA A 596 -2.25 -7.69 22.23
C ALA A 596 -1.46 -8.62 23.17
N GLU A 597 -2.00 -8.98 24.33
CA GLU A 597 -1.36 -9.90 25.29
C GLU A 597 -1.27 -11.34 24.80
N SER A 598 -2.20 -11.78 23.96
CA SER A 598 -2.19 -13.13 23.39
C SER A 598 -1.09 -13.35 22.34
N VAL A 599 -0.53 -12.28 21.77
CA VAL A 599 0.52 -12.40 20.74
C VAL A 599 1.79 -13.00 21.34
N ASP A 600 2.21 -14.17 20.85
CA ASP A 600 3.54 -14.70 21.13
C ASP A 600 4.58 -13.87 20.36
N LEU A 601 5.33 -13.05 21.10
CA LEU A 601 6.30 -12.13 20.52
C LEU A 601 7.41 -12.85 19.75
N ARG A 602 7.67 -14.13 20.00
CA ARG A 602 8.68 -14.93 19.27
C ARG A 602 8.30 -15.18 17.82
N LEU A 603 7.03 -15.02 17.48
CA LEU A 603 6.56 -15.07 16.09
C LEU A 603 6.90 -13.81 15.31
N LEU A 604 7.30 -12.70 15.96
CA LEU A 604 7.53 -11.40 15.33
C LEU A 604 8.94 -11.16 14.78
#